data_AF-A0A1S8FIA2-F1
#
_entry.id   AF-A0A1S8FIA2-F1
#
_cell.length_a   1.000
_cell.length_b   1.000
_cell.length_c   1.000
_cell.angle_alpha   90.00
_cell.angle_beta   90.00
_cell.angle_gamma   90.00
#
_symmetry.space_group_name_H-M   'P 1'
#
loop_
_entity.id
_entity.type
_entity.pdbx_description
1 polymer ?
#
loop_
_entity_poly.entity_id
_entity_poly.type
_entity_poly.pdbx_seq_one_letter_code
_entity_poly.pdbx_strand_id
1 'polypeptide(L)'
;MEVFNKSSEAIKEALRAAASWSSNREAKSRYPSLHREQAMRASYFTEIAKVIRDFGLSNAFEKTALSLEPPHPVPPSRINSELSKLAGLRGQGLDAAKTKLSLLSLRMLSAYSPHSDAAAAAWRNPAPLYALDPQYGFGFFIRQDGTFGNHCFAIDFWQSRLNSMPLDLRTNLWTKRPDNMLSGGVLSARHVFNGLLPPARSDWERSIAPEILVRSQSHLEEIVSELTEASKKVPNLELWFRGQSRDYQTPNRDGLLKLGLTPYSNVPESDFTPSLYRRYDEHLETITSYDELLLELSEWVDAAQALLPETNHLHSNFSERNHHALPDVGLTTFQRGLLLQQYGAPSAYLDITSAHLTAAWFATNKCAQMKDGEWIFSSPKWTGENPAEWPTIFVFPLVEGAHPFLRLSSILPPDLALRPQRQSCGLLGGAGNLARNYCARYLGLKLRLSPEFALKDPDQKRFLVPSASEDPVLAALQNAGFSSVGRRYPATYVAH
;
A
#
# COMPACT_ATOMS: atom_id res chain seq x y z
N MET A 1 21.68 3.99 -22.54
CA MET A 1 20.28 4.33 -22.86
C MET A 1 19.58 3.26 -23.70
N GLU A 2 20.19 2.67 -24.74
CA GLU A 2 19.53 1.65 -25.57
C GLU A 2 19.12 0.35 -24.84
N VAL A 3 19.62 0.11 -23.63
CA VAL A 3 19.41 -1.14 -22.87
C VAL A 3 18.01 -1.25 -22.24
N PHE A 4 17.25 -0.15 -22.09
CA PHE A 4 16.00 -0.13 -21.29
C PHE A 4 14.73 0.26 -22.08
N ASN A 5 14.67 0.04 -23.39
CA ASN A 5 13.57 0.59 -24.22
C ASN A 5 12.48 -0.41 -24.65
N LYS A 6 12.60 -1.70 -24.31
CA LYS A 6 11.70 -2.73 -24.86
C LYS A 6 10.27 -2.63 -24.32
N SER A 7 10.08 -2.48 -23.00
CA SER A 7 8.74 -2.34 -22.43
C SER A 7 8.14 -0.97 -22.73
N SER A 8 8.97 0.08 -22.76
CA SER A 8 8.54 1.45 -23.08
C SER A 8 7.89 1.58 -24.48
N GLU A 9 8.41 0.92 -25.51
CA GLU A 9 7.78 0.98 -26.84
C GLU A 9 6.49 0.16 -26.90
N ALA A 10 6.48 -1.04 -26.29
CA ALA A 10 5.29 -1.88 -26.23
C ALA A 10 4.13 -1.18 -25.48
N ILE A 11 4.43 -0.49 -24.37
CA ILE A 11 3.40 0.26 -23.63
C ILE A 11 2.92 1.46 -24.44
N LYS A 12 3.80 2.21 -25.14
CA LYS A 12 3.39 3.31 -26.02
C LYS A 12 2.42 2.84 -27.11
N GLU A 13 2.69 1.70 -27.74
CA GLU A 13 1.79 1.11 -28.73
C GLU A 13 0.43 0.75 -28.11
N ALA A 14 0.45 0.11 -26.93
CA ALA A 14 -0.76 -0.28 -26.22
C ALA A 14 -1.59 0.93 -25.77
N LEU A 15 -0.96 2.01 -25.31
CA LEU A 15 -1.62 3.29 -24.96
C LEU A 15 -2.29 3.91 -26.19
N ARG A 16 -1.61 3.95 -27.35
CA ARG A 16 -2.20 4.43 -28.62
C ARG A 16 -3.39 3.57 -29.04
N ALA A 17 -3.28 2.25 -28.92
CA ALA A 17 -4.35 1.32 -29.28
C ALA A 17 -5.59 1.52 -28.37
N ALA A 18 -5.40 1.62 -27.05
CA ALA A 18 -6.48 1.88 -26.10
C ALA A 18 -7.14 3.24 -26.34
N ALA A 19 -6.35 4.28 -26.64
CA ALA A 19 -6.86 5.61 -26.97
C ALA A 19 -7.73 5.56 -28.24
N SER A 20 -7.24 4.90 -29.30
CA SER A 20 -7.98 4.69 -30.54
C SER A 20 -9.30 3.96 -30.29
N TRP A 21 -9.28 2.86 -29.55
CA TRP A 21 -10.46 2.06 -29.26
C TRP A 21 -11.50 2.84 -28.42
N SER A 22 -11.05 3.56 -27.39
CA SER A 22 -11.93 4.36 -26.53
C SER A 22 -12.61 5.53 -27.24
N SER A 23 -12.05 5.99 -28.36
CA SER A 23 -12.60 7.08 -29.17
C SER A 23 -13.75 6.65 -30.08
N ASN A 24 -13.96 5.33 -30.25
CA ASN A 24 -15.02 4.77 -31.07
C ASN A 24 -16.40 4.94 -30.41
N ARG A 25 -17.48 4.94 -31.21
CA ARG A 25 -18.87 5.06 -30.72
C ARG A 25 -19.29 3.95 -29.74
N GLU A 26 -18.53 2.87 -29.66
CA GLU A 26 -18.80 1.68 -28.86
C GLU A 26 -18.64 1.89 -27.34
N ALA A 27 -17.83 2.87 -26.89
CA ALA A 27 -17.61 3.09 -25.45
C ALA A 27 -18.92 3.35 -24.68
N LYS A 28 -19.85 4.10 -25.30
CA LYS A 28 -21.17 4.39 -24.71
C LYS A 28 -22.08 3.15 -24.69
N SER A 29 -21.89 2.20 -25.62
CA SER A 29 -22.60 0.93 -25.61
C SER A 29 -22.15 0.03 -24.44
N ARG A 30 -20.85 0.01 -24.14
CA ARG A 30 -20.28 -0.74 -23.00
C ARG A 30 -20.68 -0.14 -21.64
N TYR A 31 -20.76 1.19 -21.57
CA TYR A 31 -21.10 1.93 -20.36
C TYR A 31 -22.29 2.90 -20.54
N PRO A 32 -23.51 2.38 -20.77
CA PRO A 32 -24.68 3.18 -21.15
C PRO A 32 -25.13 4.15 -20.06
N SER A 33 -24.87 3.86 -18.78
CA SER A 33 -25.25 4.70 -17.65
C SER A 33 -24.27 5.84 -17.35
N LEU A 34 -23.07 5.85 -17.96
CA LEU A 34 -22.08 6.91 -17.77
C LEU A 34 -22.23 8.03 -18.81
N HIS A 35 -21.88 9.28 -18.46
CA HIS A 35 -21.80 10.34 -19.47
C HIS A 35 -20.77 10.01 -20.56
N ARG A 36 -20.88 10.59 -21.76
CA ARG A 36 -20.02 10.23 -22.90
C ARG A 36 -18.53 10.26 -22.57
N GLU A 37 -18.06 11.33 -21.93
CA GLU A 37 -16.65 11.46 -21.50
C GLU A 37 -16.24 10.38 -20.48
N GLN A 38 -17.09 10.13 -19.48
CA GLN A 38 -16.87 9.08 -18.48
C GLN A 38 -16.86 7.68 -19.12
N ALA A 39 -17.75 7.43 -20.09
CA ALA A 39 -17.80 6.16 -20.82
C ALA A 39 -16.52 5.94 -21.64
N MET A 40 -16.02 6.97 -22.31
CA MET A 40 -14.73 6.91 -23.04
C MET A 40 -13.57 6.61 -22.09
N ARG A 41 -13.47 7.32 -20.95
CA ARG A 41 -12.43 7.07 -19.93
C ARG A 41 -12.55 5.67 -19.32
N ALA A 42 -13.77 5.21 -19.02
CA ALA A 42 -14.00 3.86 -18.53
C ALA A 42 -13.53 2.80 -19.54
N SER A 43 -13.86 2.99 -20.82
CA SER A 43 -13.39 2.16 -21.93
C SER A 43 -11.87 2.11 -21.98
N TYR A 44 -11.23 3.28 -21.96
CA TYR A 44 -9.77 3.43 -21.99
C TYR A 44 -9.09 2.66 -20.85
N PHE A 45 -9.50 2.92 -19.60
CA PHE A 45 -8.92 2.25 -18.44
C PHE A 45 -9.14 0.73 -18.45
N THR A 46 -10.27 0.26 -19.00
CA THR A 46 -10.55 -1.18 -19.14
C THR A 46 -9.61 -1.86 -20.10
N GLU A 47 -9.27 -1.23 -21.23
CA GLU A 47 -8.30 -1.80 -22.16
C GLU A 47 -6.89 -1.82 -21.58
N ILE A 48 -6.50 -0.75 -20.88
CA ILE A 48 -5.17 -0.64 -20.28
C ILE A 48 -4.97 -1.56 -19.07
N ALA A 49 -6.03 -2.00 -18.38
CA ALA A 49 -5.91 -2.95 -17.28
C ALA A 49 -5.21 -4.27 -17.69
N LYS A 50 -5.48 -4.76 -18.91
CA LYS A 50 -4.78 -5.94 -19.44
C LYS A 50 -3.28 -5.67 -19.59
N VAL A 51 -2.95 -4.50 -20.12
CA VAL A 51 -1.57 -4.06 -20.35
C VAL A 51 -0.80 -3.95 -19.03
N ILE A 52 -1.39 -3.33 -18.00
CA ILE A 52 -0.83 -3.22 -16.64
C ILE A 52 -0.48 -4.59 -16.07
N ARG A 53 -1.39 -5.56 -16.20
CA ARG A 53 -1.15 -6.93 -15.74
C ARG A 53 -0.02 -7.60 -16.52
N ASP A 54 -0.01 -7.46 -17.84
CA ASP A 54 0.99 -8.08 -18.71
C ASP A 54 2.39 -7.50 -18.48
N PHE A 55 2.50 -6.24 -18.04
CA PHE A 55 3.77 -5.61 -17.59
C PHE A 55 4.18 -5.97 -16.16
N GLY A 56 3.40 -6.78 -15.44
CA GLY A 56 3.69 -7.10 -14.04
C GLY A 56 3.59 -5.88 -13.13
N LEU A 57 2.64 -4.99 -13.40
CA LEU A 57 2.33 -3.84 -12.55
C LEU A 57 1.05 -4.07 -11.71
N SER A 58 0.41 -5.24 -11.84
CA SER A 58 -0.77 -5.65 -11.07
C SER A 58 -0.45 -6.11 -9.64
N ASN A 59 -1.45 -6.12 -8.75
CA ASN A 59 -1.25 -6.55 -7.37
C ASN A 59 -1.18 -8.07 -7.33
N ALA A 60 -0.03 -8.59 -6.91
CA ALA A 60 0.23 -10.01 -6.95
C ALA A 60 -0.28 -10.79 -5.73
N PHE A 61 -0.85 -10.10 -4.72
CA PHE A 61 -1.46 -10.73 -3.55
C PHE A 61 -2.99 -10.69 -3.57
N GLU A 62 -3.60 -9.70 -4.21
CA GLU A 62 -5.05 -9.52 -4.14
C GLU A 62 -5.61 -9.11 -5.50
N LYS A 63 -6.28 -10.06 -6.17
CA LYS A 63 -6.83 -9.92 -7.53
C LYS A 63 -7.76 -8.70 -7.69
N THR A 64 -8.46 -8.32 -6.62
CA THR A 64 -9.35 -7.16 -6.60
C THR A 64 -8.73 -5.91 -6.03
N ALA A 65 -7.58 -5.99 -5.36
CA ALA A 65 -6.81 -4.81 -5.01
C ALA A 65 -6.17 -4.30 -6.29
N LEU A 66 -6.96 -3.62 -7.12
CA LEU A 66 -6.51 -2.92 -8.34
C LEU A 66 -5.18 -2.24 -8.03
N SER A 67 -4.14 -2.48 -8.83
CA SER A 67 -2.83 -1.87 -8.55
C SER A 67 -2.83 -0.44 -9.05
N LEU A 68 -2.99 -0.29 -10.35
CA LEU A 68 -2.92 0.99 -11.06
C LEU A 68 -4.22 1.30 -11.77
N GLU A 69 -5.13 0.33 -11.86
CA GLU A 69 -6.41 0.48 -12.54
C GLU A 69 -7.31 1.44 -11.74
N PRO A 70 -7.81 2.53 -12.35
CA PRO A 70 -8.72 3.46 -11.69
C PRO A 70 -10.05 2.78 -11.34
N PRO A 71 -10.64 3.02 -10.15
CA PRO A 71 -11.88 2.36 -9.76
C PRO A 71 -13.12 3.05 -10.36
N HIS A 72 -12.92 4.22 -10.98
CA HIS A 72 -13.95 5.02 -11.61
C HIS A 72 -13.36 5.83 -12.78
N PRO A 73 -14.21 6.35 -13.69
CA PRO A 73 -13.74 7.12 -14.83
C PRO A 73 -13.74 8.64 -14.60
N VAL A 74 -14.21 9.11 -13.44
CA VAL A 74 -14.35 10.54 -13.13
C VAL A 74 -12.98 11.18 -12.81
N PRO A 75 -12.65 12.36 -13.36
CA PRO A 75 -11.45 13.11 -12.95
C PRO A 75 -11.52 13.54 -11.47
N PRO A 76 -10.40 13.53 -10.72
CA PRO A 76 -10.29 14.02 -9.35
C PRO A 76 -10.98 15.37 -9.11
N SER A 77 -10.77 16.35 -10.00
CA SER A 77 -11.38 17.67 -9.92
C SER A 77 -12.92 17.66 -9.87
N ARG A 78 -13.56 16.57 -10.32
CA ARG A 78 -15.03 16.42 -10.38
C ARG A 78 -15.59 15.47 -9.32
N ILE A 79 -14.77 14.82 -8.50
CA ILE A 79 -15.23 13.84 -7.49
C ILE A 79 -16.27 14.44 -6.54
N ASN A 80 -16.02 15.64 -6.00
CA ASN A 80 -16.97 16.32 -5.11
C ASN A 80 -18.34 16.55 -5.76
N SER A 81 -18.33 16.97 -7.04
CA SER A 81 -19.56 17.19 -7.78
C SER A 81 -20.35 15.89 -7.95
N GLU A 82 -19.68 14.79 -8.29
CA GLU A 82 -20.33 13.49 -8.48
C GLU A 82 -20.80 12.87 -7.15
N LEU A 83 -20.02 12.95 -6.08
CA LEU A 83 -20.45 12.50 -4.74
C LEU A 83 -21.72 13.21 -4.27
N SER A 84 -21.84 14.51 -4.54
CA SER A 84 -23.03 15.31 -4.18
C SER A 84 -24.30 14.88 -4.94
N LYS A 85 -24.15 14.20 -6.08
CA LYS A 85 -25.26 13.69 -6.88
C LYS A 85 -25.75 12.33 -6.40
N LEU A 86 -24.91 11.57 -5.68
CA LEU A 86 -25.28 10.26 -5.16
C LEU A 86 -26.45 10.39 -4.18
N ALA A 87 -27.45 9.52 -4.32
CA ALA A 87 -28.58 9.49 -3.41
C ALA A 87 -28.11 9.24 -1.97
N GLY A 88 -28.84 9.74 -0.99
CA GLY A 88 -28.46 9.69 0.44
C GLY A 88 -27.31 10.64 0.85
N LEU A 89 -26.43 11.04 -0.08
CA LEU A 89 -25.34 11.98 0.17
C LEU A 89 -25.65 13.42 -0.30
N ARG A 90 -26.69 13.59 -1.11
CA ARG A 90 -27.15 14.89 -1.58
C ARG A 90 -27.46 15.81 -0.40
N GLY A 91 -26.86 17.00 -0.39
CA GLY A 91 -27.08 18.02 0.64
C GLY A 91 -26.31 17.80 1.95
N GLN A 92 -25.53 16.71 2.08
CA GLN A 92 -24.77 16.41 3.31
C GLN A 92 -23.46 17.20 3.44
N GLY A 93 -23.14 18.08 2.49
CA GLY A 93 -21.93 18.91 2.53
C GLY A 93 -20.62 18.10 2.57
N LEU A 94 -20.63 16.88 2.02
CA LEU A 94 -19.45 16.02 2.00
C LEU A 94 -18.34 16.62 1.15
N ASP A 95 -17.18 16.80 1.79
CA ASP A 95 -15.95 17.25 1.15
C ASP A 95 -15.02 16.04 0.99
N ALA A 96 -14.84 15.58 -0.25
CA ALA A 96 -13.96 14.47 -0.60
C ALA A 96 -12.50 14.73 -0.21
N ALA A 97 -12.05 16.00 -0.21
CA ALA A 97 -10.67 16.30 0.16
C ALA A 97 -10.43 16.06 1.67
N LYS A 98 -11.43 16.40 2.49
CA LYS A 98 -11.40 16.17 3.96
C LYS A 98 -11.66 14.73 4.32
N THR A 99 -12.65 14.11 3.68
CA THR A 99 -13.08 12.74 4.00
C THR A 99 -12.26 11.68 3.29
N LYS A 100 -11.49 12.05 2.27
CA LYS A 100 -10.78 11.13 1.35
C LYS A 100 -11.69 10.08 0.70
N LEU A 101 -13.00 10.33 0.65
CA LEU A 101 -13.92 9.51 -0.15
C LEU A 101 -13.64 9.70 -1.64
N SER A 102 -13.85 8.62 -2.38
CA SER A 102 -13.74 8.56 -3.83
C SER A 102 -14.99 7.91 -4.42
N LEU A 103 -14.94 7.52 -5.69
CA LEU A 103 -16.02 6.88 -6.41
C LEU A 103 -15.68 5.44 -6.77
N LEU A 104 -16.70 4.67 -7.15
CA LEU A 104 -16.57 3.29 -7.58
C LEU A 104 -17.51 3.01 -8.75
N SER A 105 -17.00 2.40 -9.80
CA SER A 105 -17.77 1.86 -10.93
C SER A 105 -17.70 0.34 -10.90
N LEU A 106 -18.75 -0.32 -10.38
CA LEU A 106 -18.81 -1.79 -10.32
C LEU A 106 -18.70 -2.44 -11.70
N ARG A 107 -19.17 -1.77 -12.75
CA ARG A 107 -19.04 -2.27 -14.13
C ARG A 107 -17.59 -2.28 -14.60
N MET A 108 -16.81 -1.25 -14.27
CA MET A 108 -15.37 -1.23 -14.58
C MET A 108 -14.65 -2.31 -13.77
N LEU A 109 -14.92 -2.43 -12.47
CA LEU A 109 -14.33 -3.49 -11.65
C LEU A 109 -14.67 -4.89 -12.18
N SER A 110 -15.92 -5.12 -12.57
CA SER A 110 -16.34 -6.37 -13.19
C SER A 110 -15.63 -6.63 -14.52
N ALA A 111 -15.21 -5.59 -15.25
CA ALA A 111 -14.46 -5.76 -16.48
C ALA A 111 -12.98 -6.05 -16.21
N TYR A 112 -12.40 -5.46 -15.15
CA TYR A 112 -11.04 -5.76 -14.71
C TYR A 112 -10.92 -7.19 -14.16
N SER A 113 -11.90 -7.60 -13.35
CA SER A 113 -11.93 -8.88 -12.65
C SER A 113 -13.33 -9.53 -12.73
N PRO A 114 -13.65 -10.21 -13.83
CA PRO A 114 -14.99 -10.76 -14.08
C PRO A 114 -15.40 -11.90 -13.13
N HIS A 115 -14.44 -12.44 -12.36
CA HIS A 115 -14.67 -13.50 -11.38
C HIS A 115 -14.65 -13.02 -9.92
N SER A 116 -14.68 -11.70 -9.70
CA SER A 116 -14.65 -11.11 -8.35
C SER A 116 -16.05 -10.87 -7.76
N ASP A 117 -16.10 -10.61 -6.45
CA ASP A 117 -17.31 -10.16 -5.76
C ASP A 117 -17.86 -8.86 -6.35
N ALA A 118 -17.01 -8.01 -6.94
CA ALA A 118 -17.44 -6.81 -7.64
C ALA A 118 -18.30 -7.12 -8.87
N ALA A 119 -18.01 -8.20 -9.61
CA ALA A 119 -18.82 -8.66 -10.72
C ALA A 119 -20.21 -9.12 -10.26
N ALA A 120 -20.27 -9.89 -9.16
CA ALA A 120 -21.55 -10.29 -8.55
C ALA A 120 -22.35 -9.08 -8.02
N ALA A 121 -21.66 -8.11 -7.40
CA ALA A 121 -22.27 -6.89 -6.90
C ALA A 121 -22.81 -5.99 -8.03
N ALA A 122 -22.15 -5.94 -9.18
CA ALA A 122 -22.56 -5.13 -10.34
C ALA A 122 -23.96 -5.50 -10.86
N TRP A 123 -24.34 -6.78 -10.78
CA TRP A 123 -25.68 -7.23 -11.18
C TRP A 123 -26.78 -6.75 -10.23
N ARG A 124 -26.49 -6.69 -8.94
CA ARG A 124 -27.45 -6.29 -7.90
C ARG A 124 -27.56 -4.77 -7.75
N ASN A 125 -26.52 -4.06 -8.15
CA ASN A 125 -26.38 -2.61 -7.98
C ASN A 125 -26.15 -1.98 -9.36
N PRO A 126 -27.22 -1.50 -10.04
CA PRO A 126 -27.15 -1.05 -11.44
C PRO A 126 -26.69 0.40 -11.62
N ALA A 127 -26.57 1.19 -10.55
CA ALA A 127 -26.15 2.59 -10.63
C ALA A 127 -24.73 2.71 -11.23
N PRO A 128 -24.46 3.80 -11.97
CA PRO A 128 -23.19 4.00 -12.66
C PRO A 128 -22.01 4.19 -11.71
N LEU A 129 -22.24 4.85 -10.58
CA LEU A 129 -21.22 5.24 -9.61
C LEU A 129 -21.74 5.04 -8.18
N TYR A 130 -20.81 4.69 -7.30
CA TYR A 130 -21.01 4.55 -5.85
C TYR A 130 -19.95 5.34 -5.11
N ALA A 131 -20.18 5.64 -3.83
CA ALA A 131 -19.14 6.17 -2.97
C ALA A 131 -18.17 5.04 -2.58
N LEU A 132 -16.88 5.37 -2.48
CA LEU A 132 -15.80 4.47 -2.12
C LEU A 132 -14.99 5.10 -0.99
N ASP A 133 -14.62 4.29 0.00
CA ASP A 133 -13.52 4.58 0.90
C ASP A 133 -12.26 3.87 0.39
N PRO A 134 -11.41 4.55 -0.38
CA PRO A 134 -10.26 3.93 -1.03
C PRO A 134 -9.16 3.57 -0.03
N GLN A 135 -9.25 3.97 1.24
CA GLN A 135 -8.26 3.55 2.23
C GLN A 135 -8.44 2.09 2.62
N TYR A 136 -9.69 1.62 2.67
CA TYR A 136 -10.04 0.30 3.19
C TYR A 136 -10.84 -0.56 2.21
N GLY A 137 -11.21 -0.02 1.05
CA GLY A 137 -11.91 -0.75 0.00
C GLY A 137 -13.40 -0.90 0.19
N PHE A 138 -14.04 -0.09 1.05
CA PHE A 138 -15.48 -0.15 1.23
C PHE A 138 -16.21 0.68 0.18
N GLY A 139 -17.02 0.02 -0.64
CA GLY A 139 -18.05 0.71 -1.43
C GLY A 139 -19.35 0.82 -0.63
N PHE A 140 -20.07 1.91 -0.83
CA PHE A 140 -21.32 2.22 -0.13
C PHE A 140 -22.51 2.19 -1.08
N PHE A 141 -23.58 1.51 -0.66
CA PHE A 141 -24.79 1.23 -1.43
C PHE A 141 -26.01 1.65 -0.63
N ILE A 142 -27.01 2.24 -1.29
CA ILE A 142 -28.27 2.54 -0.62
C ILE A 142 -29.15 1.30 -0.65
N ARG A 143 -29.67 0.92 0.51
CA ARG A 143 -30.62 -0.17 0.68
C ARG A 143 -32.05 0.32 0.45
N GLN A 144 -32.99 -0.61 0.31
CA GLN A 144 -34.41 -0.32 0.10
C GLN A 144 -35.04 0.50 1.24
N ASP A 145 -34.51 0.35 2.46
CA ASP A 145 -34.92 1.11 3.65
C ASP A 145 -34.31 2.52 3.73
N GLY A 146 -33.55 2.94 2.72
CA GLY A 146 -32.87 4.24 2.68
C GLY A 146 -31.56 4.29 3.49
N THR A 147 -31.16 3.21 4.15
CA THR A 147 -29.89 3.13 4.89
C THR A 147 -28.72 2.79 3.97
N PHE A 148 -27.50 3.07 4.42
CA PHE A 148 -26.30 2.63 3.72
C PHE A 148 -25.93 1.19 4.09
N GLY A 149 -25.84 0.33 3.08
CA GLY A 149 -25.03 -0.89 3.13
C GLY A 149 -23.60 -0.58 2.70
N ASN A 150 -22.65 -1.39 3.17
CA ASN A 150 -21.28 -1.35 2.69
C ASN A 150 -20.82 -2.74 2.26
N HIS A 151 -19.82 -2.78 1.40
CA HIS A 151 -19.12 -3.99 1.02
C HIS A 151 -17.64 -3.65 0.84
N CYS A 152 -16.75 -4.33 1.57
CA CYS A 152 -15.32 -4.19 1.34
C CYS A 152 -14.93 -5.06 0.13
N PHE A 153 -14.40 -4.45 -0.93
CA PHE A 153 -13.93 -5.08 -2.16
C PHE A 153 -12.45 -5.51 -2.09
N ALA A 154 -11.73 -5.06 -1.08
CA ALA A 154 -10.36 -5.49 -0.80
C ALA A 154 -10.33 -6.67 0.19
N ILE A 155 -11.24 -7.63 -0.03
CA ILE A 155 -11.34 -8.84 0.79
C ILE A 155 -11.17 -10.13 0.02
N ASP A 156 -11.07 -10.18 -1.31
CA ASP A 156 -11.04 -11.46 -2.03
C ASP A 156 -9.92 -12.37 -1.50
N PHE A 157 -8.77 -11.80 -1.13
CA PHE A 157 -7.69 -12.49 -0.41
C PHE A 157 -8.15 -12.96 0.98
N TRP A 158 -8.76 -12.08 1.76
CA TRP A 158 -9.30 -12.44 3.08
C TRP A 158 -10.43 -13.45 3.03
N GLN A 159 -11.27 -13.42 2.00
CA GLN A 159 -12.35 -14.37 1.79
C GLN A 159 -11.77 -15.76 1.55
N SER A 160 -10.71 -15.84 0.73
CA SER A 160 -9.98 -17.10 0.54
C SER A 160 -9.42 -17.66 1.85
N ARG A 161 -8.88 -16.78 2.72
CA ARG A 161 -8.39 -17.12 4.07
C ARG A 161 -9.50 -17.53 5.03
N LEU A 162 -10.56 -16.75 5.09
CA LEU A 162 -11.71 -17.01 5.94
C LEU A 162 -12.34 -18.35 5.57
N ASN A 163 -12.37 -18.69 4.28
CA ASN A 163 -12.85 -19.98 3.81
C ASN A 163 -11.99 -21.17 4.25
N SER A 164 -10.71 -20.97 4.57
CA SER A 164 -9.85 -22.02 5.15
C SER A 164 -9.91 -22.08 6.68
N MET A 165 -10.57 -21.13 7.35
CA MET A 165 -10.74 -21.12 8.80
C MET A 165 -11.93 -21.99 9.25
N PRO A 166 -11.92 -22.48 10.52
CA PRO A 166 -13.09 -23.14 11.11
C PRO A 166 -14.36 -22.27 11.01
N LEU A 167 -15.51 -22.90 10.76
CA LEU A 167 -16.78 -22.22 10.49
C LEU A 167 -17.15 -21.19 11.56
N ASP A 168 -16.99 -21.53 12.84
CA ASP A 168 -17.34 -20.66 13.95
C ASP A 168 -16.44 -19.42 14.03
N LEU A 169 -15.14 -19.58 13.78
CA LEU A 169 -14.18 -18.48 13.71
C LEU A 169 -14.50 -17.57 12.53
N ARG A 170 -14.71 -18.14 11.35
CA ARG A 170 -15.13 -17.40 10.15
C ARG A 170 -16.40 -16.60 10.43
N THR A 171 -17.42 -17.21 11.04
CA THR A 171 -18.72 -16.58 11.31
C THR A 171 -18.57 -15.43 12.31
N ASN A 172 -17.80 -15.62 13.39
CA ASN A 172 -17.55 -14.58 14.37
C ASN A 172 -16.78 -13.38 13.78
N LEU A 173 -15.74 -13.65 12.97
CA LEU A 173 -15.00 -12.61 12.25
C LEU A 173 -15.89 -11.87 11.25
N TRP A 174 -16.79 -12.58 10.57
CA TRP A 174 -17.72 -12.00 9.60
C TRP A 174 -18.79 -11.11 10.24
N THR A 175 -19.21 -11.42 11.47
CA THR A 175 -20.28 -10.67 12.17
C THR A 175 -19.74 -9.36 12.74
N LYS A 176 -18.47 -9.33 13.16
CA LYS A 176 -17.76 -8.14 13.68
C LYS A 176 -16.79 -7.54 12.65
N ARG A 177 -17.05 -7.82 11.36
CA ARG A 177 -16.15 -7.62 10.22
C ARG A 177 -15.48 -6.25 10.16
N PRO A 178 -16.17 -5.12 10.32
CA PRO A 178 -15.58 -3.83 10.02
C PRO A 178 -14.44 -3.46 11.01
N ASP A 179 -14.63 -3.68 12.32
CA ASP A 179 -13.64 -3.38 13.35
C ASP A 179 -12.52 -4.44 13.40
N ASN A 180 -12.89 -5.72 13.30
CA ASN A 180 -11.91 -6.81 13.38
C ASN A 180 -10.98 -6.86 12.16
N MET A 181 -11.45 -6.43 10.98
CA MET A 181 -10.64 -6.42 9.76
C MET A 181 -9.55 -5.36 9.77
N LEU A 182 -9.78 -4.24 10.45
CA LEU A 182 -8.81 -3.15 10.56
C LEU A 182 -7.83 -3.35 11.71
N SER A 183 -8.22 -4.11 12.75
CA SER A 183 -7.41 -4.32 13.95
C SER A 183 -6.74 -5.70 14.04
N GLY A 184 -6.62 -6.44 12.94
CA GLY A 184 -6.10 -7.83 12.94
C GLY A 184 -4.72 -7.97 13.61
N GLY A 185 -3.79 -7.07 13.28
CA GLY A 185 -2.45 -7.01 13.86
C GLY A 185 -2.49 -6.68 15.34
N VAL A 186 -3.34 -5.73 15.75
CA VAL A 186 -3.52 -5.33 17.16
C VAL A 186 -4.04 -6.49 17.99
N LEU A 187 -5.08 -7.17 17.49
CA LEU A 187 -5.66 -8.34 18.15
C LEU A 187 -4.62 -9.47 18.29
N SER A 188 -3.81 -9.67 17.24
CA SER A 188 -2.72 -10.64 17.25
C SER A 188 -1.64 -10.26 18.27
N ALA A 189 -1.20 -9.01 18.30
CA ALA A 189 -0.23 -8.50 19.26
C ALA A 189 -0.72 -8.64 20.70
N ARG A 190 -1.98 -8.30 20.99
CA ARG A 190 -2.58 -8.48 22.32
C ARG A 190 -2.66 -9.93 22.74
N HIS A 191 -2.81 -10.86 21.79
CA HIS A 191 -2.80 -12.29 22.07
C HIS A 191 -1.38 -12.80 22.35
N VAL A 192 -0.41 -12.46 21.48
CA VAL A 192 0.97 -12.98 21.56
C VAL A 192 1.77 -12.31 22.69
N PHE A 193 1.56 -11.01 22.92
CA PHE A 193 2.32 -10.18 23.86
C PHE A 193 1.50 -9.79 25.10
N ASN A 194 0.56 -10.65 25.53
CA ASN A 194 -0.38 -10.38 26.61
C ASN A 194 0.27 -10.02 27.97
N GLY A 195 1.51 -10.45 28.22
CA GLY A 195 2.28 -10.10 29.41
C GLY A 195 3.05 -8.78 29.33
N LEU A 196 3.20 -8.21 28.13
CA LEU A 196 3.95 -6.98 27.86
C LEU A 196 3.03 -5.78 27.63
N LEU A 197 1.83 -6.03 27.12
CA LEU A 197 0.89 -5.00 26.74
C LEU A 197 -0.09 -4.69 27.88
N PRO A 198 -0.45 -3.42 28.08
CA PRO A 198 -1.49 -3.07 29.04
C PRO A 198 -2.82 -3.72 28.64
N PRO A 199 -3.59 -4.25 29.62
CA PRO A 199 -4.89 -4.86 29.34
C PRO A 199 -5.86 -3.80 28.81
N ALA A 200 -6.57 -4.13 27.74
CA ALA A 200 -7.62 -3.26 27.21
C ALA A 200 -8.82 -3.23 28.17
N ARG A 201 -9.36 -2.04 28.43
CA ARG A 201 -10.51 -1.83 29.33
C ARG A 201 -11.86 -1.90 28.60
N SER A 202 -11.83 -1.88 27.28
CA SER A 202 -13.02 -1.92 26.41
C SER A 202 -12.71 -2.61 25.08
N ASP A 203 -13.75 -3.03 24.35
CA ASP A 203 -13.60 -3.55 22.99
C ASP A 203 -13.01 -2.50 22.02
N TRP A 204 -13.35 -1.22 22.20
CA TRP A 204 -12.76 -0.13 21.44
C TRP A 204 -11.25 0.00 21.67
N GLU A 205 -10.81 0.00 22.94
CA GLU A 205 -9.38 0.06 23.28
C GLU A 205 -8.63 -1.20 22.80
N ARG A 206 -9.32 -2.34 22.78
CA ARG A 206 -8.78 -3.60 22.25
C ARG A 206 -8.45 -3.52 20.77
N SER A 207 -9.17 -2.69 20.01
CA SER A 207 -8.97 -2.44 18.59
C SER A 207 -7.91 -1.37 18.28
N ILE A 208 -7.47 -0.61 19.29
CA ILE A 208 -6.40 0.39 19.16
C ILE A 208 -5.03 -0.26 19.39
N ALA A 209 -4.09 0.04 18.49
CA ALA A 209 -2.71 -0.37 18.62
C ALA A 209 -2.12 0.18 19.93
N PRO A 210 -1.71 -0.67 20.88
CA PRO A 210 -1.13 -0.22 22.14
C PRO A 210 0.18 0.50 21.89
N GLU A 211 0.46 1.49 22.73
CA GLU A 211 1.65 2.32 22.65
C GLU A 211 2.56 2.04 23.86
N ILE A 212 3.85 1.84 23.60
CA ILE A 212 4.89 1.65 24.62
C ILE A 212 5.88 2.81 24.49
N LEU A 213 6.15 3.49 25.59
CA LEU A 213 7.14 4.56 25.65
C LEU A 213 8.56 3.99 25.74
N VAL A 214 9.43 4.38 24.82
CA VAL A 214 10.84 3.98 24.77
C VAL A 214 11.73 5.17 25.08
N ARG A 215 12.57 5.04 26.11
CA ARG A 215 13.35 6.15 26.67
C ARG A 215 14.82 6.19 26.22
N SER A 216 15.35 5.05 25.78
CA SER A 216 16.75 4.91 25.38
C SER A 216 16.91 3.73 24.43
N GLN A 217 18.05 3.64 23.74
CA GLN A 217 18.37 2.48 22.92
C GLN A 217 18.37 1.16 23.72
N SER A 218 18.90 1.15 24.95
CA SER A 218 18.90 -0.08 25.77
C SER A 218 17.49 -0.54 26.13
N HIS A 219 16.58 0.40 26.41
CA HIS A 219 15.18 0.12 26.67
C HIS A 219 14.47 -0.42 25.41
N LEU A 220 14.82 0.09 24.22
CA LEU A 220 14.33 -0.48 22.96
C LEU A 220 14.79 -1.94 22.79
N GLU A 221 16.08 -2.20 23.01
CA GLU A 221 16.68 -3.53 22.91
C GLU A 221 16.02 -4.53 23.88
N GLU A 222 15.72 -4.11 25.11
CA GLU A 222 14.98 -4.88 26.11
C GLU A 222 13.57 -5.24 25.63
N ILE A 223 12.76 -4.24 25.24
CA ILE A 223 11.40 -4.46 24.73
C ILE A 223 11.41 -5.40 23.52
N VAL A 224 12.31 -5.18 22.56
CA VAL A 224 12.38 -6.02 21.35
C VAL A 224 12.80 -7.45 21.67
N SER A 225 13.71 -7.64 22.64
CA SER A 225 14.09 -8.96 23.13
C SER A 225 12.88 -9.70 23.70
N GLU A 226 12.09 -9.06 24.56
CA GLU A 226 10.89 -9.64 25.14
C GLU A 226 9.82 -9.98 24.09
N LEU A 227 9.58 -9.07 23.14
CA LEU A 227 8.67 -9.32 22.01
C LEU A 227 9.14 -10.52 21.18
N THR A 228 10.45 -10.66 20.97
CA THR A 228 11.05 -11.77 20.21
C THR A 228 10.93 -13.10 20.95
N GLU A 229 11.15 -13.13 22.27
CA GLU A 229 10.94 -14.35 23.06
C GLU A 229 9.46 -14.76 23.09
N ALA A 230 8.54 -13.79 23.17
CA ALA A 230 7.11 -14.06 23.08
C ALA A 230 6.70 -14.58 21.70
N SER A 231 7.29 -14.06 20.62
CA SER A 231 6.93 -14.47 19.25
C SER A 231 7.34 -15.91 18.92
N LYS A 232 8.41 -16.44 19.52
CA LYS A 232 8.85 -17.84 19.35
C LYS A 232 7.79 -18.88 19.72
N LYS A 233 6.77 -18.50 20.50
CA LYS A 233 5.65 -19.38 20.87
C LYS A 233 4.67 -19.62 19.72
N VAL A 234 4.74 -18.80 18.67
CA VAL A 234 3.90 -18.90 17.48
C VAL A 234 4.79 -19.34 16.31
N PRO A 235 4.52 -20.50 15.69
CA PRO A 235 5.29 -20.96 14.54
C PRO A 235 5.34 -19.91 13.42
N ASN A 236 6.52 -19.71 12.85
CA ASN A 236 6.76 -18.83 11.70
C ASN A 236 6.39 -17.36 11.91
N LEU A 237 6.20 -16.92 13.17
CA LEU A 237 5.95 -15.51 13.48
C LEU A 237 7.26 -14.71 13.51
N GLU A 238 7.34 -13.71 12.64
CA GLU A 238 8.44 -12.76 12.54
C GLU A 238 8.01 -11.36 13.00
N LEU A 239 8.95 -10.64 13.61
CA LEU A 239 8.76 -9.24 13.95
C LEU A 239 9.38 -8.35 12.87
N TRP A 240 8.54 -7.49 12.32
CA TRP A 240 8.96 -6.49 11.34
C TRP A 240 8.70 -5.09 11.87
N PHE A 241 9.55 -4.16 11.48
CA PHE A 241 9.60 -2.82 12.04
C PHE A 241 9.53 -1.77 10.93
N ARG A 242 8.94 -0.62 11.23
CA ARG A 242 9.00 0.57 10.39
C ARG A 242 9.20 1.80 11.24
N GLY A 243 10.22 2.60 10.93
CA GLY A 243 10.43 3.89 11.56
C GLY A 243 9.71 5.01 10.83
N GLN A 244 9.07 5.92 11.56
CA GLN A 244 8.62 7.20 11.01
C GLN A 244 8.90 8.32 12.01
N SER A 245 9.16 9.52 11.50
CA SER A 245 9.42 10.71 12.33
C SER A 245 8.24 11.17 13.17
N ARG A 246 7.04 10.67 12.85
CA ARG A 246 5.80 10.84 13.61
C ARG A 246 4.80 9.80 13.13
N ASP A 247 3.70 9.66 13.84
CA ASP A 247 2.59 8.80 13.43
C ASP A 247 1.56 9.58 12.61
N TYR A 248 1.69 9.49 11.29
CA TYR A 248 0.75 10.07 10.36
C TYR A 248 -0.60 9.37 10.51
N GLN A 249 -1.65 10.12 10.82
CA GLN A 249 -3.00 9.55 10.95
C GLN A 249 -3.75 9.61 9.63
N THR A 250 -4.63 8.64 9.42
CA THR A 250 -5.71 8.74 8.45
C THR A 250 -6.66 9.90 8.81
N PRO A 251 -7.43 10.44 7.85
CA PRO A 251 -8.37 11.52 8.12
C PRO A 251 -9.43 11.11 9.15
N ASN A 252 -9.82 12.04 10.03
CA ASN A 252 -10.92 11.82 10.97
C ASN A 252 -12.22 11.48 10.21
N ARG A 253 -12.85 10.34 10.56
CA ARG A 253 -14.07 9.81 9.94
C ARG A 253 -15.34 10.00 10.77
N ASP A 254 -15.32 10.77 11.86
CA ASP A 254 -16.48 11.08 12.72
C ASP A 254 -17.69 11.60 11.92
N GLY A 255 -17.43 12.40 10.89
CA GLY A 255 -18.47 12.90 9.99
C GLY A 255 -19.14 11.78 9.18
N LEU A 256 -18.37 10.78 8.75
CA LEU A 256 -18.87 9.65 7.97
C LEU A 256 -19.60 8.63 8.84
N LEU A 257 -19.17 8.47 10.10
CA LEU A 257 -19.86 7.67 11.12
C LEU A 257 -21.27 8.19 11.37
N LYS A 258 -21.44 9.52 11.51
CA LYS A 258 -22.76 10.15 11.70
C LYS A 258 -23.70 9.94 10.51
N LEU A 259 -23.15 9.71 9.32
CA LEU A 259 -23.90 9.39 8.10
C LEU A 259 -24.15 7.88 7.92
N GLY A 260 -23.66 7.04 8.84
CA GLY A 260 -23.77 5.58 8.75
C GLY A 260 -22.93 4.95 7.64
N LEU A 261 -21.95 5.68 7.09
CA LEU A 261 -21.11 5.18 5.99
C LEU A 261 -20.00 4.27 6.52
N THR A 262 -19.23 4.73 7.50
CA THR A 262 -18.01 4.04 7.97
C THR A 262 -18.16 3.55 9.40
N PRO A 263 -19.06 2.60 9.71
CA PRO A 263 -19.28 2.13 11.08
C PRO A 263 -18.03 1.53 11.75
N TYR A 264 -16.95 1.29 10.99
CA TYR A 264 -15.66 0.76 11.43
C TYR A 264 -14.61 1.76 11.93
N SER A 265 -14.71 3.04 11.56
CA SER A 265 -13.55 3.95 11.62
C SER A 265 -13.65 4.95 12.79
N ASN A 266 -14.15 4.52 13.95
CA ASN A 266 -14.06 5.34 15.17
C ASN A 266 -12.73 5.15 15.91
N VAL A 267 -11.82 4.35 15.34
CA VAL A 267 -10.47 4.12 15.84
C VAL A 267 -9.51 5.02 15.07
N PRO A 268 -8.66 5.81 15.76
CA PRO A 268 -7.55 6.51 15.13
C PRO A 268 -6.55 5.50 14.54
N GLU A 269 -6.31 5.60 13.24
CA GLU A 269 -5.44 4.66 12.52
C GLU A 269 -4.26 5.36 11.88
N SER A 270 -3.10 4.72 11.99
CA SER A 270 -1.88 5.11 11.29
C SER A 270 -2.03 4.97 9.78
N ASP A 271 -1.50 5.92 9.04
CA ASP A 271 -1.47 5.95 7.59
C ASP A 271 -0.21 5.25 7.08
N PHE A 272 -0.40 4.02 6.61
CA PHE A 272 0.58 3.21 5.92
C PHE A 272 0.32 3.16 4.42
N THR A 273 -0.31 4.19 3.84
CA THR A 273 -0.48 4.30 2.40
C THR A 273 0.88 4.27 1.69
N PRO A 274 1.15 3.26 0.84
CA PRO A 274 2.38 3.16 0.06
C PRO A 274 2.63 4.37 -0.84
N SER A 275 3.90 4.55 -1.23
CA SER A 275 4.35 5.73 -1.98
C SER A 275 3.60 5.94 -3.29
N LEU A 276 3.24 4.87 -4.00
CA LEU A 276 2.46 4.94 -5.25
C LEU A 276 1.14 5.68 -5.04
N TYR A 277 0.42 5.36 -3.97
CA TYR A 277 -0.96 5.81 -3.76
C TYR A 277 -1.09 7.20 -3.15
N ARG A 278 -0.01 7.78 -2.63
CA ARG A 278 -0.04 9.12 -2.03
C ARG A 278 -0.31 10.23 -3.05
N ARG A 279 0.16 10.03 -4.28
CA ARG A 279 0.01 10.98 -5.40
C ARG A 279 -0.74 10.38 -6.58
N TYR A 280 -1.24 9.15 -6.44
CA TYR A 280 -1.87 8.42 -7.54
C TYR A 280 -3.05 9.20 -8.15
N ASP A 281 -3.88 9.84 -7.32
CA ASP A 281 -5.04 10.60 -7.78
C ASP A 281 -4.65 11.77 -8.69
N GLU A 282 -3.49 12.42 -8.50
CA GLU A 282 -3.02 13.51 -9.35
C GLU A 282 -2.89 13.06 -10.82
N HIS A 283 -2.50 11.81 -11.03
CA HIS A 283 -2.33 11.23 -12.38
C HIS A 283 -3.66 10.89 -13.04
N LEU A 284 -4.77 10.89 -12.30
CA LEU A 284 -6.09 10.58 -12.84
C LEU A 284 -6.82 11.80 -13.41
N GLU A 285 -6.23 12.99 -13.39
CA GLU A 285 -6.89 14.18 -13.93
C GLU A 285 -7.13 14.04 -15.44
N THR A 286 -6.11 13.64 -16.20
CA THR A 286 -6.19 13.46 -17.65
C THR A 286 -5.67 12.09 -18.06
N ILE A 287 -6.10 11.61 -19.24
CA ILE A 287 -5.54 10.39 -19.83
C ILE A 287 -4.04 10.55 -20.04
N THR A 288 -3.60 11.69 -20.56
CA THR A 288 -2.17 11.99 -20.76
C THR A 288 -1.35 11.89 -19.46
N SER A 289 -1.86 12.44 -18.35
CA SER A 289 -1.14 12.37 -17.07
C SER A 289 -0.99 10.95 -16.56
N TYR A 290 -2.03 10.13 -16.76
CA TYR A 290 -2.04 8.71 -16.44
C TYR A 290 -1.09 7.92 -17.36
N ASP A 291 -1.04 8.23 -18.66
CA ASP A 291 -0.13 7.61 -19.62
C ASP A 291 1.33 7.89 -19.24
N GLU A 292 1.64 9.13 -18.84
CA GLU A 292 2.97 9.51 -18.37
C GLU A 292 3.36 8.75 -17.08
N LEU A 293 2.40 8.49 -16.17
CA LEU A 293 2.65 7.62 -15.01
C LEU A 293 3.01 6.20 -15.46
N LEU A 294 2.20 5.61 -16.36
CA LEU A 294 2.44 4.25 -16.84
C LEU A 294 3.77 4.11 -17.58
N LEU A 295 4.13 5.11 -18.39
CA LEU A 295 5.43 5.16 -19.07
C LEU A 295 6.58 5.20 -18.07
N GLU A 296 6.52 6.07 -17.05
CA GLU A 296 7.56 6.14 -16.04
C GLU A 296 7.69 4.84 -15.23
N LEU A 297 6.57 4.18 -14.91
CA LEU A 297 6.57 2.87 -14.26
C LEU A 297 7.15 1.78 -15.17
N SER A 298 6.88 1.83 -16.47
CA SER A 298 7.45 0.86 -17.44
C SER A 298 8.97 0.97 -17.54
N GLU A 299 9.52 2.18 -17.43
CA GLU A 299 10.98 2.38 -17.39
C GLU A 299 11.60 1.75 -16.14
N TRP A 300 10.94 1.89 -14.99
CA TRP A 300 11.35 1.19 -13.77
C TRP A 300 11.29 -0.33 -13.95
N VAL A 301 10.25 -0.86 -14.59
CA VAL A 301 10.16 -2.31 -14.89
C VAL A 301 11.31 -2.76 -15.80
N ASP A 302 11.62 -2.02 -16.86
CA ASP A 302 12.74 -2.30 -17.76
C ASP A 302 14.08 -2.29 -17.02
N ALA A 303 14.31 -1.29 -16.16
CA ALA A 303 15.51 -1.18 -15.34
C ALA A 303 15.68 -2.39 -14.41
N ALA A 304 14.61 -2.78 -13.71
CA ALA A 304 14.65 -3.94 -12.85
C ALA A 304 14.88 -5.25 -13.61
N GLN A 305 14.27 -5.43 -14.79
CA GLN A 305 14.47 -6.62 -15.61
C GLN A 305 15.94 -6.81 -16.02
N ALA A 306 16.63 -5.70 -16.33
CA ALA A 306 18.04 -5.77 -16.68
C ALA A 306 18.97 -5.98 -15.47
N LEU A 307 18.57 -5.52 -14.28
CA LEU A 307 19.38 -5.58 -13.06
C LEU A 307 19.20 -6.87 -12.26
N LEU A 308 18.05 -7.52 -12.36
CA LEU A 308 17.70 -8.70 -11.58
C LEU A 308 17.78 -9.95 -12.47
N PRO A 309 18.71 -10.90 -12.20
CA PRO A 309 18.80 -12.11 -12.99
C PRO A 309 17.55 -12.97 -12.82
N GLU A 310 16.89 -13.32 -13.92
CA GLU A 310 15.85 -14.34 -13.90
C GLU A 310 16.50 -15.70 -13.60
N THR A 311 16.16 -16.28 -12.45
CA THR A 311 16.61 -17.65 -12.13
C THR A 311 15.42 -18.50 -11.72
N ASN A 312 15.28 -19.68 -12.33
CA ASN A 312 14.21 -20.64 -12.02
C ASN A 312 14.18 -21.04 -10.53
N HIS A 313 15.33 -20.97 -9.87
CA HIS A 313 15.47 -21.20 -8.43
C HIS A 313 14.76 -20.13 -7.58
N LEU A 314 14.74 -18.87 -8.01
CA LEU A 314 14.00 -17.83 -7.30
C LEU A 314 12.48 -18.06 -7.43
N HIS A 315 12.00 -18.50 -8.60
CA HIS A 315 10.59 -18.84 -8.85
C HIS A 315 10.05 -19.95 -7.95
N SER A 316 10.81 -21.03 -7.81
CA SER A 316 10.45 -22.16 -6.95
C SER A 316 10.40 -21.74 -5.47
N ASN A 317 11.46 -21.11 -4.96
CA ASN A 317 11.51 -20.65 -3.57
C ASN A 317 10.41 -19.64 -3.23
N PHE A 318 10.10 -18.72 -4.14
CA PHE A 318 9.02 -17.76 -3.94
C PHE A 318 7.67 -18.45 -3.83
N SER A 319 7.37 -19.38 -4.74
CA SER A 319 6.10 -20.10 -4.78
C SER A 319 5.89 -20.94 -3.53
N GLU A 320 6.95 -21.58 -3.03
CA GLU A 320 6.92 -22.35 -1.78
C GLU A 320 6.61 -21.48 -0.56
N ARG A 321 7.28 -20.33 -0.43
CA ARG A 321 7.15 -19.46 0.76
C ARG A 321 5.92 -18.55 0.70
N ASN A 322 5.45 -18.24 -0.50
CA ASN A 322 4.37 -17.28 -0.75
C ASN A 322 3.23 -17.95 -1.52
N HIS A 323 2.72 -19.06 -0.99
CA HIS A 323 1.63 -19.84 -1.59
C HIS A 323 0.31 -19.06 -1.86
N HIS A 324 0.21 -17.81 -1.41
CA HIS A 324 -0.92 -16.93 -1.68
C HIS A 324 -0.65 -15.83 -2.71
N ALA A 325 0.60 -15.68 -3.15
CA ALA A 325 0.89 -14.85 -4.29
C ALA A 325 0.37 -15.53 -5.57
N LEU A 326 -0.03 -14.73 -6.56
CA LEU A 326 -0.48 -15.23 -7.85
C LEU A 326 0.70 -15.92 -8.57
N PRO A 327 0.65 -17.24 -8.83
CA PRO A 327 1.81 -18.02 -9.29
C PRO A 327 2.37 -17.57 -10.65
N ASP A 328 1.48 -17.18 -11.56
CA ASP A 328 1.84 -16.99 -12.99
C ASP A 328 2.47 -15.62 -13.30
N VAL A 329 2.38 -14.66 -12.38
CA VAL A 329 2.81 -13.25 -12.60
C VAL A 329 3.57 -12.68 -11.39
N GLY A 330 3.48 -13.37 -10.24
CA GLY A 330 3.90 -12.87 -8.95
C GLY A 330 5.39 -12.54 -8.90
N LEU A 331 6.27 -13.54 -9.00
CA LEU A 331 7.69 -13.29 -8.70
C LEU A 331 8.32 -12.19 -9.57
N THR A 332 7.99 -12.15 -10.85
CA THR A 332 8.51 -11.18 -11.82
C THR A 332 8.06 -9.74 -11.49
N THR A 333 6.79 -9.60 -11.09
CA THR A 333 6.19 -8.34 -10.58
C THR A 333 6.80 -7.93 -9.24
N PHE A 334 6.99 -8.91 -8.34
CA PHE A 334 7.60 -8.74 -7.02
C PHE A 334 9.03 -8.26 -7.15
N GLN A 335 9.93 -9.05 -7.71
CA GLN A 335 11.36 -8.73 -7.76
C GLN A 335 11.60 -7.32 -8.32
N ARG A 336 10.87 -6.96 -9.37
CA ARG A 336 11.13 -5.76 -10.15
C ARG A 336 10.64 -4.47 -9.50
N GLY A 337 9.38 -4.40 -9.07
CA GLY A 337 8.83 -3.19 -8.44
C GLY A 337 9.41 -2.91 -7.05
N LEU A 338 9.97 -3.93 -6.40
CA LEU A 338 10.25 -3.94 -4.97
C LEU A 338 11.68 -3.68 -4.56
N LEU A 339 12.63 -4.21 -5.34
CA LEU A 339 14.02 -3.79 -5.23
C LEU A 339 14.09 -2.27 -5.42
N LEU A 340 13.43 -1.79 -6.47
CA LEU A 340 13.49 -0.40 -6.87
C LEU A 340 12.79 0.54 -5.89
N GLN A 341 11.82 0.07 -5.10
CA GLN A 341 11.25 0.89 -4.03
C GLN A 341 12.33 1.37 -3.05
N GLN A 342 13.30 0.52 -2.73
CA GLN A 342 14.43 0.90 -1.88
C GLN A 342 15.33 1.95 -2.55
N TYR A 343 15.21 2.11 -3.86
CA TYR A 343 15.87 3.14 -4.66
C TYR A 343 14.90 4.19 -5.18
N GLY A 344 13.69 4.35 -4.63
CA GLY A 344 12.78 5.46 -4.93
C GLY A 344 11.67 5.19 -5.95
N ALA A 345 11.57 3.98 -6.52
CA ALA A 345 10.43 3.64 -7.35
C ALA A 345 9.12 3.67 -6.54
N PRO A 346 8.04 4.23 -7.09
CA PRO A 346 6.74 4.17 -6.43
C PRO A 346 6.23 2.73 -6.42
N SER A 347 5.71 2.28 -5.28
CA SER A 347 5.20 0.91 -5.18
C SER A 347 3.91 0.85 -4.38
N ALA A 348 3.18 -0.25 -4.57
CA ALA A 348 2.01 -0.63 -3.78
C ALA A 348 2.38 -1.31 -2.44
N TYR A 349 3.65 -1.27 -2.04
CA TYR A 349 4.15 -2.01 -0.89
C TYR A 349 4.69 -1.06 0.16
N LEU A 350 4.56 -1.47 1.41
CA LEU A 350 5.16 -0.78 2.54
C LEU A 350 6.56 -1.35 2.80
N ASP A 351 7.57 -0.50 2.83
CA ASP A 351 8.91 -0.88 3.25
C ASP A 351 8.95 -1.11 4.77
N ILE A 352 9.53 -2.25 5.15
CA ILE A 352 9.69 -2.70 6.53
C ILE A 352 11.10 -3.25 6.71
N THR A 353 11.56 -3.40 7.95
CA THR A 353 12.88 -3.96 8.26
C THR A 353 12.77 -4.95 9.40
N SER A 354 13.56 -6.02 9.38
CA SER A 354 13.69 -6.92 10.55
C SER A 354 14.65 -6.38 11.60
N ALA A 355 15.34 -5.26 11.34
CA ALA A 355 16.31 -4.64 12.23
C ALA A 355 15.70 -3.43 12.96
N HIS A 356 15.39 -3.59 14.24
CA HIS A 356 14.77 -2.54 15.05
C HIS A 356 15.62 -1.26 15.18
N LEU A 357 16.96 -1.35 15.17
CA LEU A 357 17.84 -0.19 15.17
C LEU A 357 17.81 0.57 13.83
N THR A 358 17.66 -0.13 12.71
CA THR A 358 17.41 0.50 11.40
C THR A 358 16.09 1.26 11.42
N ALA A 359 15.03 0.65 11.97
CA ALA A 359 13.75 1.33 12.13
C ALA A 359 13.86 2.55 13.07
N ALA A 360 14.56 2.43 14.20
CA ALA A 360 14.82 3.56 15.10
C ALA A 360 15.54 4.70 14.36
N TRP A 361 16.56 4.37 13.56
CA TRP A 361 17.31 5.35 12.78
C TRP A 361 16.41 6.10 11.79
N PHE A 362 15.53 5.41 11.06
CA PHE A 362 14.56 6.07 10.16
C PHE A 362 13.46 6.84 10.90
N ALA A 363 13.13 6.46 12.13
CA ALA A 363 12.24 7.25 12.96
C ALA A 363 12.91 8.57 13.39
N THR A 364 14.19 8.54 13.77
CA THR A 364 14.90 9.70 14.31
C THR A 364 15.59 10.58 13.26
N ASN A 365 15.61 10.16 12.00
CA ASN A 365 16.31 10.88 10.92
C ASN A 365 15.40 11.06 9.71
N LYS A 366 15.44 12.26 9.12
CA LYS A 366 14.89 12.55 7.81
C LYS A 366 15.99 12.44 6.77
N CYS A 367 15.69 11.75 5.68
CA CYS A 367 16.58 11.61 4.52
C CYS A 367 16.00 12.43 3.37
N ALA A 368 16.74 13.42 2.89
CA ALA A 368 16.36 14.20 1.71
C ALA A 368 17.51 14.18 0.71
N GLN A 369 17.18 14.04 -0.57
CA GLN A 369 18.17 14.20 -1.63
C GLN A 369 18.15 15.64 -2.14
N MET A 370 19.35 16.21 -2.29
CA MET A 370 19.59 17.51 -2.89
C MET A 370 19.56 17.42 -4.42
N LYS A 371 19.47 18.58 -5.08
CA LYS A 371 19.38 18.67 -6.55
C LYS A 371 20.61 18.11 -7.28
N ASP A 372 21.75 18.07 -6.61
CA ASP A 372 23.02 17.50 -7.09
C ASP A 372 23.14 15.99 -6.82
N GLY A 373 22.12 15.38 -6.22
CA GLY A 373 22.10 13.97 -5.86
C GLY A 373 22.71 13.67 -4.48
N GLU A 374 23.23 14.67 -3.76
CA GLU A 374 23.77 14.48 -2.41
C GLU A 374 22.64 14.21 -1.40
N TRP A 375 22.84 13.26 -0.50
CA TRP A 375 21.90 13.01 0.58
C TRP A 375 22.17 13.87 1.82
N ILE A 376 21.18 14.69 2.18
CA ILE A 376 21.11 15.39 3.46
C ILE A 376 20.32 14.55 4.46
N PHE A 377 20.89 14.45 5.65
CA PHE A 377 20.27 13.81 6.79
C PHE A 377 20.10 14.85 7.87
N SER A 378 18.90 14.92 8.42
CA SER A 378 18.60 15.79 9.54
C SER A 378 17.89 15.00 10.62
N SER A 379 18.33 15.14 11.85
CA SER A 379 17.58 14.65 13.00
C SER A 379 16.63 15.78 13.41
N PRO A 380 15.32 15.70 13.10
CA PRO A 380 14.39 16.73 13.54
C PRO A 380 14.50 16.89 15.05
N LYS A 381 14.45 18.11 15.58
CA LYS A 381 14.33 18.29 17.04
C LYS A 381 12.87 18.11 17.41
N TRP A 382 12.55 17.04 18.14
CA TRP A 382 11.24 16.87 18.75
C TRP A 382 11.32 17.34 20.20
N THR A 383 10.73 18.50 20.47
CA THR A 383 10.72 19.16 21.79
C THR A 383 9.32 19.29 22.37
N GLY A 384 8.32 18.66 21.74
CA GLY A 384 6.91 18.80 22.11
C GLY A 384 6.49 17.88 23.24
N GLU A 385 5.59 18.35 24.09
CA GLU A 385 4.91 17.54 25.12
C GLU A 385 3.92 16.53 24.52
N ASN A 386 3.55 16.69 23.24
CA ASN A 386 2.56 15.85 22.55
C ASN A 386 3.18 14.53 22.03
N PRO A 387 2.88 13.36 22.63
CA PRO A 387 3.47 12.09 22.21
C PRO A 387 3.05 11.64 20.79
N ALA A 388 1.95 12.17 20.25
CA ALA A 388 1.52 11.86 18.89
C ALA A 388 2.49 12.38 17.82
N GLU A 389 3.31 13.38 18.15
CA GLU A 389 4.31 13.96 17.26
C GLU A 389 5.69 13.32 17.38
N TRP A 390 5.86 12.40 18.34
CA TRP A 390 7.16 11.78 18.59
C TRP A 390 7.52 10.74 17.51
N PRO A 391 8.83 10.56 17.24
CA PRO A 391 9.29 9.46 16.41
C PRO A 391 8.74 8.13 16.89
N THR A 392 8.34 7.28 15.95
CA THR A 392 7.61 6.06 16.25
C THR A 392 8.16 4.90 15.45
N ILE A 393 8.40 3.78 16.14
CA ILE A 393 8.65 2.49 15.50
C ILE A 393 7.35 1.69 15.55
N PHE A 394 6.84 1.35 14.38
CA PHE A 394 5.68 0.46 14.23
C PHE A 394 6.16 -0.98 14.19
N VAL A 395 5.47 -1.86 14.92
CA VAL A 395 5.80 -3.28 14.99
C VAL A 395 4.68 -4.09 14.35
N PHE A 396 5.06 -4.91 13.38
CA PHE A 396 4.18 -5.79 12.62
C PHE A 396 4.51 -7.25 12.99
N PRO A 397 3.66 -7.95 13.77
CA PRO A 397 3.80 -9.38 14.03
C PRO A 397 3.28 -10.16 12.81
N LEU A 398 4.18 -10.58 11.93
CA LEU A 398 3.82 -11.20 10.65
C LEU A 398 4.14 -12.69 10.61
N VAL A 399 3.18 -13.53 10.19
CA VAL A 399 3.39 -14.99 10.09
C VAL A 399 3.77 -15.36 8.66
N GLU A 400 4.94 -15.96 8.47
CA GLU A 400 5.41 -16.40 7.15
C GLU A 400 4.41 -17.38 6.52
N GLY A 401 4.15 -17.20 5.22
CA GLY A 401 3.09 -17.91 4.52
C GLY A 401 1.67 -17.45 4.89
N ALA A 402 1.43 -16.75 6.01
CA ALA A 402 0.09 -16.27 6.38
C ALA A 402 -0.16 -14.79 5.98
N HIS A 403 0.87 -13.96 6.00
CA HIS A 403 0.75 -12.54 5.66
C HIS A 403 1.48 -12.22 4.35
N PRO A 404 1.03 -11.20 3.59
CA PRO A 404 1.59 -10.83 2.29
C PRO A 404 2.89 -10.03 2.46
N PHE A 405 3.92 -10.64 3.04
CA PHE A 405 5.23 -10.00 3.21
C PHE A 405 6.36 -10.81 2.61
N LEU A 406 7.44 -10.13 2.23
CA LEU A 406 8.60 -10.71 1.59
C LEU A 406 9.89 -10.13 2.19
N ARG A 407 10.84 -11.01 2.52
CA ARG A 407 12.20 -10.60 2.87
C ARG A 407 13.02 -10.40 1.59
N LEU A 408 13.62 -9.23 1.39
CA LEU A 408 14.35 -8.95 0.14
C LEU A 408 15.58 -9.84 -0.05
N SER A 409 16.26 -10.23 1.03
CA SER A 409 17.39 -11.18 0.95
C SER A 409 16.98 -12.60 0.52
N SER A 410 15.68 -12.92 0.49
CA SER A 410 15.22 -14.19 -0.07
C SER A 410 15.15 -14.19 -1.61
N ILE A 411 15.17 -13.00 -2.23
CA ILE A 411 15.02 -12.85 -3.67
C ILE A 411 16.19 -12.14 -4.36
N LEU A 412 17.15 -11.61 -3.61
CA LEU A 412 18.30 -10.86 -4.13
C LEU A 412 19.62 -11.51 -3.70
N PRO A 413 20.61 -11.60 -4.61
CA PRO A 413 21.98 -11.96 -4.23
C PRO A 413 22.56 -10.99 -3.19
N PRO A 414 23.37 -11.46 -2.22
CA PRO A 414 23.99 -10.66 -1.15
C PRO A 414 25.00 -9.59 -1.60
N ASP A 415 25.30 -9.47 -2.88
CA ASP A 415 26.27 -8.52 -3.45
C ASP A 415 25.66 -7.59 -4.50
N LEU A 416 24.44 -7.89 -4.96
CA LEU A 416 23.78 -7.13 -6.03
C LEU A 416 23.26 -5.78 -5.55
N ALA A 417 22.59 -5.74 -4.39
CA ALA A 417 21.87 -4.57 -3.89
C ALA A 417 22.17 -4.36 -2.40
N LEU A 418 23.25 -3.65 -2.11
CA LEU A 418 23.74 -3.47 -0.75
C LEU A 418 22.75 -2.73 0.15
N ARG A 419 22.06 -1.70 -0.35
CA ARG A 419 21.13 -0.91 0.47
C ARG A 419 20.04 -1.78 1.12
N PRO A 420 19.20 -2.54 0.36
CA PRO A 420 18.24 -3.46 0.95
C PRO A 420 18.81 -4.42 1.99
N GLN A 421 20.04 -4.92 1.78
CA GLN A 421 20.66 -5.89 2.68
C GLN A 421 21.13 -5.25 3.98
N ARG A 422 21.86 -4.12 3.89
CA ARG A 422 22.36 -3.38 5.06
C ARG A 422 21.22 -2.87 5.94
N GLN A 423 20.05 -2.62 5.35
CA GLN A 423 18.84 -2.22 6.04
C GLN A 423 17.96 -3.40 6.49
N SER A 424 18.33 -4.65 6.19
CA SER A 424 17.52 -5.85 6.45
C SER A 424 16.07 -5.70 5.95
N CYS A 425 15.92 -5.17 4.74
CA CYS A 425 14.63 -4.78 4.21
C CYS A 425 13.73 -5.97 3.91
N GLY A 426 12.45 -5.77 4.19
CA GLY A 426 11.35 -6.55 3.70
C GLY A 426 10.25 -5.62 3.23
N LEU A 427 9.19 -6.23 2.73
CA LEU A 427 8.09 -5.52 2.09
C LEU A 427 6.79 -6.14 2.51
N LEU A 428 5.83 -5.29 2.84
CA LEU A 428 4.48 -5.68 3.20
C LEU A 428 3.53 -5.22 2.10
N GLY A 429 2.84 -6.16 1.48
CA GLY A 429 1.91 -5.92 0.39
C GLY A 429 0.44 -5.99 0.79
N GLY A 430 -0.41 -6.13 -0.23
CA GLY A 430 -1.86 -6.19 -0.10
C GLY A 430 -2.55 -4.83 -0.32
N ALA A 431 -1.81 -3.72 -0.25
CA ALA A 431 -2.38 -2.42 -0.62
C ALA A 431 -2.66 -2.33 -2.12
N GLY A 432 -3.75 -1.65 -2.45
CA GLY A 432 -4.21 -1.42 -3.81
C GLY A 432 -4.92 -0.08 -3.91
N ASN A 433 -5.24 0.33 -5.12
CA ASN A 433 -6.01 1.53 -5.40
C ASN A 433 -7.43 1.47 -4.76
N LEU A 434 -7.98 0.27 -4.57
CA LEU A 434 -9.22 0.09 -3.79
C LEU A 434 -8.98 0.13 -2.28
N ALA A 435 -7.83 -0.30 -1.76
CA ALA A 435 -7.51 -0.29 -0.33
C ALA A 435 -6.07 0.15 -0.11
N ARG A 436 -5.88 1.47 -0.07
CA ARG A 436 -4.56 2.11 -0.05
C ARG A 436 -3.88 1.99 1.30
N ASN A 437 -4.64 2.03 2.39
CA ASN A 437 -4.12 1.86 3.76
C ASN A 437 -4.23 0.41 4.25
N TYR A 438 -4.17 -0.56 3.34
CA TYR A 438 -4.37 -1.98 3.67
C TYR A 438 -3.40 -2.46 4.75
N CYS A 439 -2.14 -2.00 4.71
CA CYS A 439 -1.07 -2.43 5.61
C CYS A 439 -1.33 -2.08 7.08
N ALA A 440 -2.19 -1.10 7.38
CA ALA A 440 -2.56 -0.74 8.75
C ALA A 440 -3.16 -1.91 9.52
N ARG A 441 -3.84 -2.84 8.83
CA ARG A 441 -4.41 -4.03 9.45
C ARG A 441 -3.39 -4.96 10.10
N TYR A 442 -2.12 -4.84 9.73
CA TYR A 442 -1.05 -5.67 10.26
C TYR A 442 -0.28 -5.00 11.39
N LEU A 443 -0.59 -3.73 11.71
CA LEU A 443 0.03 -3.04 12.83
C LEU A 443 -0.34 -3.73 14.14
N GLY A 444 0.67 -4.19 14.88
CA GLY A 444 0.50 -4.81 16.18
C GLY A 444 0.52 -3.80 17.32
N LEU A 445 1.57 -3.00 17.39
CA LEU A 445 1.81 -2.02 18.45
C LEU A 445 2.74 -0.89 17.97
N LYS A 446 2.81 0.19 18.75
CA LYS A 446 3.65 1.35 18.49
C LYS A 446 4.68 1.52 19.61
N LEU A 447 5.94 1.72 19.26
CA LEU A 447 7.00 2.10 20.18
C LEU A 447 7.29 3.59 19.98
N ARG A 448 6.87 4.43 20.94
CA ARG A 448 7.06 5.88 20.92
C ARG A 448 8.44 6.21 21.47
N LEU A 449 9.30 6.82 20.66
CA LEU A 449 10.63 7.21 21.09
C LEU A 449 10.54 8.56 21.81
N SER A 450 10.93 8.61 23.07
CA SER A 450 10.83 9.82 23.88
C SER A 450 11.79 10.93 23.39
N PRO A 451 11.60 12.18 23.82
CA PRO A 451 12.55 13.27 23.54
C PRO A 451 13.98 12.99 23.99
N GLU A 452 14.17 12.14 25.00
CA GLU A 452 15.48 11.74 25.51
C GLU A 452 16.10 10.55 24.76
N PHE A 453 15.35 9.90 23.86
CA PHE A 453 15.85 8.76 23.09
C PHE A 453 16.98 9.19 22.16
N ALA A 454 18.14 8.54 22.31
CA ALA A 454 19.28 8.70 21.43
C ALA A 454 19.86 7.34 21.04
N LEU A 455 20.25 7.22 19.76
CA LEU A 455 21.04 6.10 19.28
C LEU A 455 22.50 6.25 19.71
N LYS A 456 23.12 5.15 20.15
CA LYS A 456 24.55 5.09 20.52
C LYS A 456 25.44 5.40 19.32
N ASP A 457 25.05 4.94 18.14
CA ASP A 457 25.72 5.20 16.87
C ASP A 457 24.74 5.94 15.92
N PRO A 458 24.71 7.28 15.95
CA PRO A 458 23.84 8.04 15.07
C PRO A 458 24.33 8.10 13.61
N ASP A 459 25.62 7.86 13.34
CA ASP A 459 26.23 7.99 11.99
C ASP A 459 26.19 6.68 11.19
N GLN A 460 25.08 5.94 11.29
CA GLN A 460 24.83 4.78 10.44
C GLN A 460 24.46 5.17 8.99
N LYS A 461 24.44 6.47 8.66
CA LYS A 461 24.13 7.00 7.32
C LYS A 461 24.85 6.24 6.22
N ARG A 462 26.19 6.20 6.29
CA ARG A 462 27.03 5.64 5.23
C ARG A 462 26.84 4.14 5.07
N PHE A 463 26.55 3.47 6.19
CA PHE A 463 26.21 2.06 6.18
C PHE A 463 24.84 1.85 5.53
N LEU A 464 23.78 2.44 6.07
CA LEU A 464 22.41 2.19 5.63
C LEU A 464 22.12 2.70 4.21
N VAL A 465 22.79 3.78 3.77
CA VAL A 465 22.62 4.35 2.43
C VAL A 465 23.98 4.35 1.71
N PRO A 466 24.39 3.20 1.15
CA PRO A 466 25.66 3.08 0.43
C PRO A 466 25.75 4.04 -0.75
N SER A 467 26.97 4.46 -1.07
CA SER A 467 27.27 5.25 -2.26
C SER A 467 27.10 4.42 -3.55
N ALA A 468 27.00 5.09 -4.71
CA ALA A 468 26.99 4.42 -6.01
C ALA A 468 28.30 3.64 -6.29
N SER A 469 29.43 4.03 -5.69
CA SER A 469 30.67 3.25 -5.77
C SER A 469 30.62 1.93 -5.00
N GLU A 470 29.70 1.81 -4.03
CA GLU A 470 29.53 0.59 -3.24
C GLU A 470 28.36 -0.26 -3.76
N ASP A 471 27.26 0.36 -4.19
CA ASP A 471 26.01 -0.30 -4.55
C ASP A 471 25.82 -0.36 -6.08
N PRO A 472 26.01 -1.53 -6.73
CA PRO A 472 25.95 -1.66 -8.19
C PRO A 472 24.58 -1.31 -8.78
N VAL A 473 23.49 -1.60 -8.06
CA VAL A 473 22.14 -1.25 -8.50
C VAL A 473 21.95 0.26 -8.52
N LEU A 474 22.40 0.97 -7.48
CA LEU A 474 22.34 2.43 -7.46
C LEU A 474 23.15 3.04 -8.61
N ALA A 475 24.37 2.55 -8.84
CA ALA A 475 25.21 3.02 -9.94
C ALA A 475 24.54 2.84 -11.29
N ALA A 476 23.94 1.66 -11.53
CA ALA A 476 23.27 1.37 -12.78
C ALA A 476 22.03 2.26 -13.00
N LEU A 477 21.23 2.50 -11.95
CA LEU A 477 20.07 3.40 -12.01
C LEU A 477 20.49 4.84 -12.31
N GLN A 478 21.58 5.33 -11.70
CA GLN A 478 22.13 6.66 -11.97
C GLN A 478 22.60 6.78 -13.43
N ASN A 479 23.35 5.79 -13.91
CA ASN A 479 23.82 5.74 -15.30
C ASN A 479 22.68 5.62 -16.32
N ALA A 480 21.56 5.04 -15.92
CA ALA A 480 20.33 4.96 -16.70
C ALA A 480 19.49 6.25 -16.65
N GLY A 481 19.91 7.26 -15.89
CA GLY A 481 19.23 8.56 -15.81
C GLY A 481 18.09 8.62 -14.80
N PHE A 482 17.93 7.64 -13.91
CA PHE A 482 16.87 7.66 -12.90
C PHE A 482 17.08 8.75 -11.85
N SER A 483 18.29 9.28 -11.66
CA SER A 483 18.52 10.43 -10.76
C SER A 483 18.34 11.79 -11.43
N SER A 484 17.84 11.85 -12.68
CA SER A 484 17.74 13.11 -13.41
C SER A 484 16.70 14.06 -12.81
N VAL A 485 17.05 15.34 -12.73
CA VAL A 485 16.14 16.43 -12.35
C VAL A 485 14.98 16.45 -13.36
N GLY A 486 13.75 16.34 -12.86
CA GLY A 486 12.52 16.38 -13.67
C GLY A 486 11.76 15.05 -13.76
N ARG A 487 12.35 13.94 -13.32
CA ARG A 487 11.57 12.70 -13.10
C ARG A 487 10.55 12.90 -11.97
N ARG A 488 9.39 12.26 -12.04
CA ARG A 488 8.39 12.35 -10.96
C ARG A 488 8.81 11.49 -9.78
N TYR A 489 9.45 10.37 -10.08
CA TYR A 489 10.05 9.44 -9.13
C TYR A 489 11.53 9.30 -9.47
N PRO A 490 12.37 10.26 -9.06
CA PRO A 490 13.81 10.09 -9.22
C PRO A 490 14.30 8.95 -8.33
N ALA A 491 15.35 8.27 -8.76
CA ALA A 491 16.06 7.35 -7.90
C ALA A 491 16.43 8.09 -6.61
N THR A 492 16.39 7.38 -5.50
CA THR A 492 16.63 7.87 -4.15
C THR A 492 15.60 8.90 -3.62
N TYR A 493 14.46 9.03 -4.29
CA TYR A 493 13.29 9.75 -3.75
C TYR A 493 12.70 9.05 -2.51
N VAL A 494 12.46 9.82 -1.46
CA VAL A 494 11.68 9.39 -0.28
C VAL A 494 10.41 10.23 -0.26
N ALA A 495 9.29 9.63 -0.66
CA ALA A 495 7.99 10.28 -0.49
C ALA A 495 7.68 10.29 1.02
N HIS A 496 7.57 11.48 1.62
CA HIS A 496 7.11 11.64 3.00
C HIS A 496 5.60 11.73 3.08
#